data_AF-A0AAW6CTL1-F1
#
_entry.id   AF-A0AAW6CTL1-F1
#
_cell.length_a   1.000
_cell.length_b   1.000
_cell.length_c   1.000
_cell.angle_alpha   90.00
_cell.angle_beta   90.00
_cell.angle_gamma   90.00
#
_symmetry.space_group_name_H-M   'P 1'
#
loop_
_entity.id
_entity.type
_entity.pdbx_description
1 polymer ?
#
loop_
_entity_poly.entity_id
_entity_poly.type
_entity_poly.pdbx_seq_one_letter_code
_entity_poly.pdbx_strand_id
1 'polypeptide(L)' 'MLMNTSSDFLVPSIDEKLCAYQKDRISQMIRDYLEINQQMDHFHFEYCPKCGQHHPVLVKAGKTKVGKQMLK' A
#
# COMPACT_ATOMS: atom_id res chain seq x y z
N MET A 1 -9.59 19.27 -3.97
CA MET A 1 -8.55 18.23 -3.85
C MET A 1 -7.61 18.68 -2.75
N LEU A 2 -7.54 17.96 -1.63
CA LEU A 2 -6.61 18.30 -0.54
C LEU A 2 -5.21 17.95 -1.01
N MET A 3 -4.41 18.95 -1.33
CA MET A 3 -3.01 18.79 -1.68
C MET A 3 -2.24 18.65 -0.37
N ASN A 4 -2.22 17.45 0.19
CA ASN A 4 -1.36 17.14 1.33
C ASN A 4 0.09 17.40 0.92
N THR A 5 0.71 18.37 1.56
CA THR A 5 2.10 18.74 1.28
C THR A 5 3.00 17.61 1.80
N SER A 6 4.21 17.52 1.25
CA SER A 6 5.22 16.49 1.55
C SER A 6 5.48 16.33 3.06
N SER A 7 5.16 17.37 3.85
CA SER A 7 5.33 17.49 5.28
C SER A 7 4.31 16.72 6.13
N ASP A 8 3.17 16.28 5.57
CA ASP A 8 2.11 15.63 6.36
C ASP A 8 2.47 14.20 6.77
N PHE A 9 3.40 13.56 6.06
CA PHE A 9 3.76 12.15 6.28
C PHE A 9 5.06 11.96 7.07
N LEU A 10 5.83 13.03 7.28
CA LEU A 10 7.15 12.97 7.88
C LEU A 10 7.17 13.66 9.23
N VAL A 11 7.74 12.98 10.23
CA VAL A 11 7.98 13.59 11.55
C VAL A 11 9.01 14.71 11.40
N PRO A 12 8.85 15.87 12.07
CA PRO A 12 9.75 17.03 11.92
C PRO A 12 11.25 16.70 12.07
N SER A 13 11.60 15.77 12.97
CA SER A 13 12.98 15.34 13.21
C SER A 13 13.63 14.57 12.04
N ILE A 14 12.81 14.00 11.16
CA ILE A 14 13.24 13.31 9.93
C ILE A 14 13.20 14.31 8.77
N ASP A 15 12.19 15.18 8.74
CA ASP A 15 12.04 16.22 7.72
C ASP A 15 13.27 17.14 7.65
N GLU A 16 13.84 17.56 8.77
CA GLU A 16 15.05 18.39 8.82
C GLU A 16 16.30 17.70 8.26
N LYS A 17 16.33 16.35 8.23
CA LYS A 17 17.48 15.56 7.78
C LYS A 17 17.44 15.21 6.30
N LEU A 18 16.33 15.51 5.63
CA LEU A 18 16.09 15.13 4.24
C LEU A 18 16.17 16.34 3.32
N CYS A 19 16.79 16.14 2.16
CA CYS A 19 16.77 17.13 1.08
C CYS A 19 15.39 17.19 0.42
N ALA A 20 15.06 18.32 -0.22
CA ALA A 20 13.76 18.52 -0.88
C ALA A 20 13.36 17.36 -1.82
N TYR A 21 14.27 16.91 -2.68
CA TYR A 21 14.03 15.77 -3.57
C TYR A 21 13.69 14.47 -2.82
N GLN A 22 14.35 14.21 -1.69
CA GLN A 22 14.11 13.00 -0.90
C GLN A 22 12.71 13.03 -0.27
N LYS A 23 12.28 14.20 0.22
CA LYS A 23 10.94 14.42 0.77
C LYS A 23 9.86 14.16 -0.28
N ASP A 24 10.03 14.70 -1.48
CA ASP A 24 9.08 14.51 -2.58
C ASP A 24 9.00 13.05 -3.00
N ARG A 25 10.14 12.38 -3.12
CA ARG A 25 10.19 10.95 -3.47
C ARG A 25 9.49 10.08 -2.42
N ILE A 26 9.74 10.31 -1.14
CA ILE A 26 9.10 9.55 -0.05
C ILE A 26 7.59 9.82 -0.04
N SER A 27 7.19 11.09 -0.20
CA SER A 27 5.78 11.47 -0.24
C SER A 27 5.05 10.82 -1.41
N GLN A 28 5.68 10.75 -2.58
CA GLN A 28 5.13 10.03 -3.73
C GLN A 28 4.97 8.55 -3.43
N MET A 29 6.00 7.89 -2.87
CA MET A 29 5.91 6.47 -2.52
C MET A 29 4.78 6.17 -1.53
N ILE A 30 4.56 7.05 -0.55
CA ILE A 30 3.47 6.89 0.43
C ILE A 30 2.11 7.04 -0.26
N ARG A 31 1.95 8.03 -1.14
CA ARG A 31 0.72 8.21 -1.93
C ARG A 31 0.44 6.98 -2.80
N ASP A 32 1.43 6.50 -3.54
CA ASP A 32 1.29 5.32 -4.39
C ASP A 32 0.87 4.08 -3.58
N TYR A 33 1.46 3.89 -2.40
CA TYR A 33 1.09 2.79 -1.50
C TYR A 33 -0.36 2.88 -1.01
N LEU A 34 -0.80 4.08 -0.63
CA LEU A 34 -2.17 4.32 -0.18
C LEU A 34 -3.18 4.11 -1.31
N GLU A 35 -2.86 4.56 -2.51
CA GLU A 35 -3.70 4.36 -3.70
C GLU A 35 -3.83 2.87 -4.05
N ILE A 36 -2.72 2.12 -4.04
CA ILE A 36 -2.73 0.66 -4.27
C ILE A 36 -3.59 -0.04 -3.21
N ASN A 37 -3.45 0.33 -1.93
CA ASN A 37 -4.27 -0.27 -0.86
C ASN A 37 -5.77 0.02 -1.07
N GLN A 38 -6.14 1.25 -1.45
CA GLN A 38 -7.53 1.58 -1.76
C GLN A 38 -8.07 0.80 -2.96
N GLN A 39 -7.25 0.60 -4.01
CA GLN A 39 -7.63 -0.22 -5.15
C GLN A 39 -7.79 -1.69 -4.75
N MET A 40 -6.90 -2.23 -3.92
CA MET A 40 -7.03 -3.58 -3.38
C MET A 40 -8.32 -3.76 -2.57
N ASP A 41 -8.71 -2.75 -1.79
CA ASP A 41 -9.98 -2.75 -1.07
C ASP A 41 -11.20 -2.66 -2.00
N HIS A 42 -11.03 -2.29 -3.28
CA HIS A 42 -12.12 -2.21 -4.26
C HIS A 42 -12.29 -3.50 -5.08
N PHE A 43 -11.22 -4.28 -5.26
CA PHE A 43 -11.27 -5.56 -6.00
C PHE A 43 -11.68 -6.73 -5.09
N HIS A 44 -12.84 -6.61 -4.46
CA HIS A 44 -13.49 -7.71 -3.77
C HIS A 44 -14.46 -8.41 -4.72
N PHE A 45 -13.99 -9.48 -5.37
CA PHE A 45 -14.89 -10.37 -6.09
C PHE A 45 -15.54 -11.31 -5.06
N GLU A 46 -16.82 -11.10 -4.74
CA GLU A 46 -17.60 -12.03 -3.90
C GLU A 46 -17.60 -13.46 -4.46
N TYR A 47 -17.50 -13.58 -5.79
CA TYR A 47 -17.44 -14.84 -6.51
C TYR A 47 -16.25 -14.85 -7.46
N CYS A 48 -15.48 -15.95 -7.46
CA CYS A 48 -14.34 -16.07 -8.35
C CYS A 48 -14.80 -16.04 -9.81
N PRO A 49 -14.29 -15.12 -10.65
CA PRO A 49 -14.73 -14.97 -12.04
C PRO A 49 -14.37 -16.17 -12.93
N LYS A 50 -13.56 -17.12 -12.43
CA LYS A 50 -13.15 -18.31 -13.17
C LYS A 50 -14.04 -19.53 -12.92
N CYS A 51 -14.64 -19.65 -11.74
CA CYS A 51 -15.40 -20.83 -11.34
C CYS A 51 -16.76 -20.53 -10.69
N GLY A 52 -17.09 -19.27 -10.44
CA GLY A 52 -18.37 -18.85 -9.86
C GLY A 52 -18.60 -19.26 -8.40
N GLN A 53 -17.59 -19.80 -7.72
CA GLN A 53 -17.68 -20.22 -6.31
C GLN A 53 -17.14 -19.13 -5.38
N HIS A 54 -17.62 -19.11 -4.14
CA HIS A 54 -17.10 -18.26 -3.08
C HIS A 54 -15.78 -18.82 -2.56
N HIS A 55 -14.67 -18.13 -2.83
CA HIS A 55 -13.35 -18.51 -2.31
C HIS A 55 -13.02 -17.70 -1.05
N PRO A 56 -12.32 -18.29 -0.07
CA PRO A 56 -11.70 -17.51 0.99
C PRO A 56 -10.82 -16.43 0.35
N VAL A 57 -11.03 -15.17 0.73
CA VAL A 57 -10.19 -14.06 0.27
C VAL A 57 -8.80 -14.26 0.89
N LEU A 58 -7.86 -14.75 0.07
CA LEU A 58 -6.49 -14.99 0.50
C LEU A 58 -5.73 -13.67 0.48
N VAL A 59 -5.63 -13.02 1.64
CA VAL A 59 -4.92 -11.74 1.77
C VAL A 59 -3.42 -12.03 1.90
N LYS A 60 -2.59 -11.35 1.12
CA LYS A 60 -1.13 -11.50 1.19
C LYS A 60 -0.63 -11.09 2.59
N ALA A 61 -0.12 -12.04 3.36
CA ALA A 61 0.28 -11.86 4.76
C ALA A 61 1.81 -11.88 4.95
N GLY A 62 2.56 -11.36 3.98
CA GLY A 62 4.03 -11.39 3.97
C GLY A 62 4.61 -12.67 3.36
N LYS A 63 5.86 -13.01 3.69
CA LYS A 63 6.56 -14.18 3.15
C LYS A 63 7.02 -15.10 4.27
N THR A 64 6.93 -16.41 4.03
CA THR A 64 7.50 -17.44 4.91
C THR A 64 9.02 -17.32 4.97
N LYS A 65 9.66 -17.98 5.95
CA LYS A 65 11.13 -18.07 6.07
C LYS A 65 11.80 -18.62 4.79
N VAL A 66 11.06 -19.34 3.95
CA VAL A 66 11.51 -19.89 2.66
C VAL A 66 11.15 -19.01 1.46
N GLY A 67 10.72 -17.77 1.69
CA GLY A 67 10.42 -16.78 0.65
C GLY A 67 9.07 -16.96 -0.07
N LYS A 68 8.33 -18.04 0.22
CA LYS A 68 6.98 -18.26 -0.34
C LYS A 68 5.98 -17.28 0.25
N GLN A 69 5.05 -16.80 -0.57
CA GLN A 69 3.97 -15.90 -0.16
C GLN A 69 3.09 -16.58 0.91
N MET A 70 2.92 -15.91 2.05
CA MET A 70 1.93 -16.28 3.06
C MET A 70 0.59 -15.67 2.68
N LEU A 71 -0.47 -16.43 2.92
CA LEU A 71 -1.86 -16.05 2.71
C LEU A 71 -2.55 -16.09 4.07
N LYS A 72 -3.34 -15.08 4.40
CA LYS A 72 -4.16 -14.97 5.61
C LYS A 72 -5.63 -14.97 5.23
#